data_AF-A0A1R3SUZ8-F1
#
_entry.id   AF-A0A1R3SUZ8-F1
#
_cell.length_a   1.000
_cell.length_b   1.000
_cell.length_c   1.000
_cell.angle_alpha   90.00
_cell.angle_beta   90.00
_cell.angle_gamma   90.00
#
_symmetry.space_group_name_H-M   'P 1'
#
loop_
_entity.id
_entity.type
_entity.pdbx_description
1 polymer ?
#
loop_
_entity_poly.entity_id
_entity_poly.type
_entity_poly.pdbx_seq_one_letter_code
_entity_poly.pdbx_strand_id
1 'polypeptide(L)'
;MMKRVKIEAYKVGLVVKNGSVKRVLDEGAHWLWGGEVKIFDTMVPFRSELDLDIVLKNEDVISRLEVITVKENQLLLVYENSILKEVYITGRYAFWNSIEDRSCFRRKS
;
A
#
# COMPACT_ATOMS: atom_id res chain seq x y z
N MET A 1 20.68 1.13 18.57
CA MET A 1 21.50 0.18 17.78
C MET A 1 21.17 0.37 16.31
N MET A 2 22.17 0.48 15.42
CA MET A 2 21.93 0.56 13.97
C MET A 2 21.55 -0.82 13.43
N LYS A 3 20.54 -0.89 12.58
CA LYS A 3 20.15 -2.10 11.86
C LYS A 3 20.28 -1.84 10.36
N ARG A 4 20.87 -2.79 9.63
CA ARG A 4 20.91 -2.76 8.17
C ARG A 4 19.71 -3.52 7.64
N VAL A 5 18.94 -2.91 6.76
CA VAL A 5 17.77 -3.53 6.13
C VAL A 5 17.97 -3.51 4.62
N LYS A 6 17.76 -4.66 3.97
CA LYS A 6 17.79 -4.76 2.52
C LYS A 6 16.35 -4.82 2.02
N ILE A 7 15.99 -3.93 1.12
CA ILE A 7 14.72 -3.92 0.40
C ILE A 7 14.99 -4.49 -1.00
N GLU A 8 14.22 -5.50 -1.38
CA GLU A 8 14.30 -6.14 -2.70
C GLU A 8 13.50 -5.35 -3.74
N ALA A 9 13.71 -5.67 -5.02
CA ALA A 9 12.91 -5.13 -6.11
C ALA A 9 11.42 -5.42 -5.88
N TYR A 10 10.56 -4.47 -6.30
CA TYR A 10 9.10 -4.52 -6.11
C TYR A 10 8.64 -4.57 -4.65
N LYS A 11 9.52 -4.17 -3.72
CA LYS A 11 9.17 -4.02 -2.31
C LYS A 11 9.46 -2.60 -1.85
N VAL A 12 8.68 -2.16 -0.88
CA VAL A 12 8.81 -0.85 -0.23
C VAL A 12 8.84 -1.07 1.29
N GLY A 13 9.81 -0.44 1.96
CA GLY A 13 9.91 -0.47 3.41
C GLY A 13 9.28 0.78 4.04
N LEU A 14 8.27 0.62 4.90
CA LEU A 14 7.75 1.72 5.71
C LEU A 14 8.40 1.69 7.10
N VAL A 15 9.04 2.79 7.47
CA VAL A 15 9.66 2.96 8.77
C VAL A 15 8.65 3.53 9.74
N VAL A 16 8.27 2.73 10.73
CA VAL A 16 7.29 3.06 11.75
C VAL A 16 8.01 3.39 13.05
N LYS A 17 7.72 4.56 13.60
CA LYS A 17 8.26 4.99 14.91
C LYS A 17 7.14 5.67 15.71
N ASN A 18 6.95 5.22 16.94
CA ASN A 18 5.89 5.70 17.85
C ASN A 18 4.50 5.67 17.20
N GLY A 19 4.18 4.59 16.49
CA GLY A 19 2.89 4.43 15.82
C GLY A 19 2.64 5.38 14.64
N SER A 20 3.68 5.97 14.04
CA SER A 20 3.56 6.82 12.84
C SER A 20 4.60 6.45 11.79
N VAL A 21 4.25 6.59 10.50
CA VAL A 21 5.19 6.36 9.40
C VAL A 21 6.10 7.59 9.26
N LYS A 22 7.40 7.37 9.46
CA LYS A 22 8.42 8.45 9.43
C LYS A 22 9.15 8.54 8.10
N ARG A 23 9.31 7.42 7.40
CA ARG A 23 10.10 7.35 6.17
C ARG A 23 9.66 6.18 5.31
N VAL A 24 9.78 6.35 4.01
CA VAL A 24 9.64 5.29 3.00
C VAL A 24 11.03 4.91 2.50
N LEU A 25 11.30 3.61 2.39
CA LEU A 25 12.55 3.04 1.88
C LEU A 25 12.27 2.36 0.54
N ASP A 26 12.97 2.82 -0.49
CA ASP A 26 12.99 2.20 -1.81
C ASP A 26 13.90 0.97 -1.87
N GLU A 27 13.89 0.29 -3.01
CA GLU A 27 14.82 -0.80 -3.30
C GLU A 27 16.28 -0.41 -2.98
N GLY A 28 16.99 -1.31 -2.30
CA GLY A 28 18.39 -1.10 -1.93
C GLY A 28 18.69 -1.43 -0.46
N ALA A 29 19.94 -1.17 -0.07
CA ALA A 29 20.40 -1.39 1.29
C ALA A 29 20.35 -0.09 2.09
N HIS A 30 19.53 -0.06 3.13
CA HIS A 30 19.31 1.11 3.97
C HIS A 30 19.82 0.86 5.40
N TRP A 31 20.40 1.90 5.99
CA TRP A 31 20.78 1.89 7.40
C TRP A 31 19.70 2.56 8.22
N LEU A 32 19.17 1.82 9.20
CA LEU A 32 18.09 2.28 10.05
C LEU A 32 18.60 2.55 11.47
N TRP A 33 18.25 3.71 12.00
CA TRP A 33 18.57 4.10 13.38
C TRP A 33 17.30 4.16 14.23
N GLY A 34 16.91 2.99 14.74
CA GLY A 34 15.74 2.80 15.60
C GLY A 34 14.40 2.90 14.86
N GLY A 35 13.36 2.32 15.48
CA GLY A 35 12.06 2.09 14.85
C GLY A 35 11.96 0.69 14.22
N GLU A 36 10.76 0.39 13.74
CA GLU A 36 10.44 -0.86 13.06
C GLU A 36 10.27 -0.61 11.56
N VAL A 37 10.68 -1.58 10.74
CA VAL A 37 10.46 -1.52 9.28
C VAL A 37 9.44 -2.58 8.93
N LYS A 38 8.33 -2.14 8.35
CA LYS A 38 7.35 -3.04 7.72
C LYS A 38 7.61 -3.05 6.22
N ILE A 39 7.92 -4.21 5.67
CA ILE A 39 8.18 -4.39 4.23
C ILE A 39 6.87 -4.80 3.57
N PHE A 40 6.53 -4.12 2.49
CA PHE A 40 5.33 -4.37 1.70
C PHE A 40 5.74 -4.67 0.27
N ASP A 41 4.99 -5.57 -0.37
CA ASP A 41 5.12 -5.87 -1.79
C ASP A 41 4.25 -4.87 -2.58
N THR A 42 4.83 -4.27 -3.63
CA THR A 42 4.15 -3.29 -4.47
C THR A 42 3.23 -3.92 -5.51
N MET A 43 3.38 -5.22 -5.77
CA MET A 43 2.53 -5.97 -6.70
C MET A 43 1.19 -6.38 -6.08
N VAL A 44 1.07 -6.34 -4.76
CA VAL A 44 -0.16 -6.68 -4.04
C VAL A 44 -0.83 -5.45 -3.44
N PRO A 45 -2.14 -5.49 -3.17
CA PRO A 45 -2.84 -4.41 -2.48
C PRO A 45 -2.20 -4.09 -1.12
N PHE A 46 -2.22 -2.81 -0.73
CA PHE A 46 -1.64 -2.39 0.54
C PHE A 46 -2.48 -2.93 1.70
N ARG A 47 -1.95 -3.95 2.37
CA ARG A 47 -2.54 -4.56 3.57
C ARG A 47 -1.60 -4.36 4.74
N SER A 48 -1.96 -3.44 5.61
CA SER A 48 -1.21 -3.14 6.83
C SER A 48 -2.09 -3.35 8.04
N GLU A 49 -1.49 -3.81 9.12
CA GLU A 49 -2.10 -3.80 10.46
C GLU A 49 -2.23 -2.38 11.03
N LEU A 50 -1.51 -1.42 10.44
CA LEU A 50 -1.60 -0.02 10.82
C LEU A 50 -2.87 0.59 10.23
N ASP A 51 -3.50 1.46 11.01
CA ASP A 51 -4.62 2.26 10.54
C ASP A 51 -4.22 3.06 9.30
N LEU A 52 -5.05 2.97 8.25
CA LEU A 52 -4.82 3.65 6.98
C LEU A 52 -4.73 5.16 7.18
N ASP A 53 -5.51 5.72 8.11
CA ASP A 53 -5.49 7.15 8.42
C ASP A 53 -4.17 7.60 9.07
N ILE A 54 -3.40 6.69 9.67
CA ILE A 54 -2.05 6.97 10.19
C ILE A 54 -1.02 6.93 9.07
N VAL A 55 -1.15 5.95 8.16
CA VAL A 55 -0.25 5.77 7.02
C VAL A 55 -0.37 6.96 6.06
N LEU A 56 -1.59 7.42 5.82
CA LEU A 56 -1.92 8.56 4.94
C LEU A 56 -1.59 9.93 5.56
N LYS A 57 -0.92 10.01 6.72
CA LYS A 57 -0.37 11.28 7.23
C LYS A 57 0.96 11.65 6.59
N ASN A 58 1.61 10.71 5.93
CA ASN A 58 2.93 10.92 5.35
C ASN A 58 2.81 11.16 3.84
N GLU A 59 3.22 12.34 3.38
CA GLU A 59 3.11 12.75 1.97
C GLU A 59 3.85 11.81 1.02
N ASP A 60 5.01 11.28 1.42
CA ASP A 60 5.78 10.32 0.61
C ASP A 60 4.96 9.06 0.34
N VAL A 61 4.19 8.61 1.33
CA VAL A 61 3.33 7.43 1.20
C VAL A 61 2.11 7.74 0.35
N ILE A 62 1.47 8.89 0.56
CA ILE A 62 0.32 9.35 -0.23
C ILE A 62 0.69 9.41 -1.72
N SER A 63 1.90 9.87 -2.06
CA SER A 63 2.35 9.95 -3.45
C SER A 63 2.52 8.58 -4.14
N ARG A 64 2.55 7.48 -3.36
CA ARG A 64 2.78 6.10 -3.84
C ARG A 64 1.55 5.21 -3.71
N LEU A 65 0.57 5.64 -2.92
CA LEU A 65 -0.67 4.92 -2.67
C LEU A 65 -1.85 5.63 -3.31
N GLU A 66 -2.65 4.86 -4.04
CA GLU A 66 -3.98 5.25 -4.48
C GLU A 66 -5.00 4.70 -3.49
N VAL A 67 -5.81 5.58 -2.90
CA VAL A 67 -6.87 5.21 -1.97
C VAL A 67 -8.21 5.20 -2.69
N ILE A 68 -8.85 4.04 -2.73
CA ILE A 68 -10.15 3.83 -3.37
C ILE A 68 -11.19 3.60 -2.29
N THR A 69 -12.24 4.40 -2.31
CA THR A 69 -13.41 4.22 -1.45
C THR A 69 -14.53 3.56 -2.25
N VAL A 70 -14.92 2.36 -1.84
CA VAL A 70 -16.02 1.59 -2.43
C VAL A 70 -17.26 1.76 -1.57
N LYS A 71 -18.33 2.30 -2.15
CA LYS A 71 -19.62 2.52 -1.48
C LYS A 71 -20.48 1.24 -1.47
N GLU A 72 -21.59 1.25 -0.74
CA GLU A 72 -22.51 0.10 -0.59
C GLU A 72 -22.99 -0.51 -1.92
N ASN A 73 -23.17 0.32 -2.95
CA ASN A 73 -23.63 -0.12 -4.27
C ASN A 73 -22.50 -0.20 -5.31
N GLN A 74 -21.26 -0.37 -4.87
CA GLN A 74 -20.09 -0.44 -5.74
C GLN A 74 -19.29 -1.70 -5.46
N LEU A 75 -18.64 -2.21 -6.50
CA LEU A 75 -17.69 -3.30 -6.41
C LEU A 75 -16.42 -2.88 -7.12
N LEU A 76 -15.28 -3.10 -6.46
CA LEU A 76 -13.97 -2.92 -7.06
C LEU A 76 -13.44 -4.28 -7.48
N LEU A 77 -13.16 -4.43 -8.77
CA LEU A 77 -12.59 -5.63 -9.36
C LEU A 77 -11.12 -5.35 -9.68
N VAL A 78 -10.22 -6.17 -9.15
CA VAL A 78 -8.79 -6.07 -9.43
C VAL A 78 -8.40 -7.18 -10.38
N TYR A 79 -7.87 -6.78 -11.53
CA TYR A 79 -7.36 -7.67 -12.55
C TYR A 79 -5.84 -7.63 -12.55
N GLU A 80 -5.22 -8.76 -12.88
CA GLU A 80 -3.78 -8.84 -13.11
C GLU A 80 -3.60 -9.73 -14.34
N ASN A 81 -2.94 -9.21 -15.37
CA ASN A 81 -2.76 -9.91 -16.65
C ASN A 81 -4.10 -10.40 -17.24
N SER A 82 -5.14 -9.54 -17.20
CA SER A 82 -6.51 -9.85 -17.64
C SER A 82 -7.22 -10.98 -16.86
N ILE A 83 -6.65 -11.45 -15.75
CA ILE A 83 -7.27 -12.44 -14.87
C ILE A 83 -7.84 -11.73 -13.64
N LEU A 84 -9.11 -11.99 -13.31
CA LEU A 84 -9.72 -11.48 -12.09
C LEU A 84 -9.03 -12.11 -10.88
N LYS A 85 -8.37 -11.30 -10.05
CA LYS A 85 -7.67 -11.75 -8.83
C LYS A 85 -8.52 -11.57 -7.59
N GLU A 86 -9.05 -10.36 -7.40
CA GLU A 86 -9.73 -9.98 -6.16
C GLU A 86 -10.96 -9.14 -6.43
N VAL A 87 -11.94 -9.27 -5.54
CA VAL A 87 -13.18 -8.50 -5.53
C VAL A 87 -13.33 -7.86 -4.17
N TYR A 88 -13.51 -6.55 -4.17
CA TYR A 88 -13.70 -5.74 -2.98
C TYR A 88 -15.12 -5.18 -2.93
N ILE A 89 -15.74 -5.35 -1.76
CA ILE A 89 -17.07 -4.82 -1.43
C ILE A 89 -16.91 -3.42 -0.82
N THR A 90 -17.87 -3.00 0.01
CA THR A 90 -17.84 -1.71 0.68
C THR A 90 -16.65 -1.58 1.63
N GLY A 91 -15.88 -0.50 1.48
CA GLY A 91 -14.70 -0.25 2.30
C GLY A 91 -13.75 0.80 1.71
N ARG A 92 -12.69 1.12 2.48
CA ARG A 92 -11.55 1.91 2.01
C ARG A 92 -10.37 0.98 1.79
N TYR A 93 -9.84 1.00 0.58
CA TYR A 93 -8.70 0.17 0.19
C TYR A 93 -7.60 1.06 -0.37
N ALA A 94 -6.34 0.72 -0.07
CA ALA A 94 -5.19 1.39 -0.63
C ALA A 94 -4.42 0.44 -1.52
N PHE A 95 -3.92 0.96 -2.63
CA PHE A 95 -3.15 0.20 -3.59
C PHE A 95 -1.91 0.99 -3.99
N TRP A 96 -0.84 0.28 -4.34
CA TRP A 96 0.32 0.93 -4.89
C TRP A 96 0.05 1.42 -6.32
N ASN A 97 0.68 2.54 -6.68
CA ASN A 97 0.63 3.10 -8.04
C ASN A 97 1.28 2.19 -9.09
N SER A 98 2.03 1.17 -8.66
CA SER A 98 2.70 0.18 -9.51
C SER A 98 1.75 -0.81 -10.21
N ILE A 99 0.48 -0.85 -9.81
CA ILE A 99 -0.51 -1.81 -10.31
C ILE A 99 -1.31 -1.11 -11.42
N GLU A 100 -1.03 -1.46 -12.67
CA GLU A 100 -1.45 -0.71 -13.86
C GLU A 100 -2.86 -1.05 -14.38
N ASP A 101 -3.49 -2.16 -13.98
CA ASP A 101 -4.77 -2.60 -14.57
C ASP A 101 -5.87 -2.76 -13.51
N ARG A 102 -6.75 -1.77 -13.40
CA ARG A 102 -7.90 -1.80 -12.48
C ARG A 102 -9.15 -1.28 -13.16
N SER A 103 -10.19 -2.10 -13.22
CA SER A 103 -11.51 -1.70 -13.70
C SER A 103 -12.51 -1.67 -12.54
N CYS A 104 -13.06 -0.49 -12.25
CA CYS A 104 -14.19 -0.36 -11.32
C CYS A 104 -15.50 -0.61 -12.06
N PHE A 105 -16.27 -1.63 -11.67
CA PHE A 105 -17.58 -1.88 -12.25
C PHE A 105 -18.65 -1.15 -11.43
N ARG A 106 -19.25 -0.11 -12.03
CA ARG A 106 -20.39 0.60 -11.43
C ARG A 106 -21.68 0.04 -12.03
N ARG A 107 -22.47 -0.69 -11.23
CA ARG A 107 -23.84 -0.99 -11.60
C ARG A 107 -24.65 0.31 -11.50
N LYS A 108 -24.99 0.93 -12.63
CA LYS A 108 -26.05 1.95 -12.67
C LYS A 108 -27.36 1.20 -12.46
N SER A 109 -28.03 1.48 -11.35
CA SER A 109 -29.46 1.19 -11.22
C SER A 109 -30.25 2.18 -12.06
#